data_AF-A0A7S3WP75-F1
#
_entry.id   AF-A0A7S3WP75-F1
#
_cell.length_a   1.000
_cell.length_b   1.000
_cell.length_c   1.000
_cell.angle_alpha   90.00
_cell.angle_beta   90.00
_cell.angle_gamma   90.00
#
_symmetry.space_group_name_H-M   'P 1'
#
loop_
_entity.id
_entity.type
_entity.pdbx_description
1 polymer ?
#
loop_
_entity_poly.entity_id
_entity_poly.type
_entity_poly.pdbx_seq_one_letter_code
_entity_poly.pdbx_strand_id
1 'polypeptide(L)'
;QRGPWRHTWRHSASLRYRGVHMSSEPTRVALSVILPVYNAMPWLTVALRDMLKQQLPGGASLEVLAAFDGGDDGSLGFLLALANELGARATDELSTAGGAAPASNPALLQPLRAPETEDHPSFDAAQPGVDQRPLSAAEVAAASRPEHRLRVLRYRDGANRGQGAAMSLALAHARAPLLAQMESDDERRPADAFARMLAALQAQPTWDAVSCQAELVGWPRPGMEQYVAWQNSLLSPEQMAAGRFVEIPALHQTAIFRREAVKEVLATSGG
;
A
#
# COMPACT_ATOMS: atom_id res chain seq x y z
N GLN A 1 -66.38 22.19 -47.50
CA GLN A 1 -64.99 22.19 -48.03
C GLN A 1 -64.50 20.75 -48.13
N ARG A 2 -63.60 20.49 -49.08
CA ARG A 2 -63.24 19.19 -49.65
C ARG A 2 -62.44 18.29 -48.69
N GLY A 3 -62.81 17.00 -48.63
CA GLY A 3 -61.89 15.86 -48.83
C GLY A 3 -61.21 15.22 -47.59
N PRO A 4 -61.14 13.87 -47.51
CA PRO A 4 -60.59 13.11 -46.39
C PRO A 4 -59.13 12.69 -46.61
N TRP A 5 -58.34 12.51 -45.54
CA TRP A 5 -57.06 11.81 -45.62
C TRP A 5 -56.90 10.78 -44.51
N ARG A 6 -56.76 9.54 -44.97
CA ARG A 6 -56.26 8.38 -44.23
C ARG A 6 -54.76 8.58 -43.99
N HIS A 7 -54.27 8.24 -42.80
CA HIS A 7 -52.86 7.87 -42.64
C HIS A 7 -52.76 6.44 -42.12
N THR A 8 -52.25 5.59 -43.00
CA THR A 8 -51.80 4.22 -42.79
C THR A 8 -50.56 4.22 -41.89
N TRP A 9 -50.58 3.43 -40.82
CA TRP A 9 -49.37 3.07 -40.07
C TRP A 9 -48.92 1.68 -40.48
N ARG A 10 -47.83 1.60 -41.24
CA ARG A 10 -46.86 0.51 -41.21
C ARG A 10 -45.51 1.10 -41.57
N HIS A 11 -44.54 0.98 -40.67
CA HIS A 11 -43.19 0.50 -41.01
C HIS A 11 -42.55 -0.07 -39.75
N SER A 12 -42.15 -1.31 -39.89
CA SER A 12 -41.30 -2.09 -39.00
C SER A 12 -39.90 -1.48 -38.91
N ALA A 13 -39.36 -1.38 -37.70
CA ALA A 13 -37.91 -1.39 -37.49
C ALA A 13 -37.63 -2.11 -36.17
N SER A 14 -36.96 -3.25 -36.30
CA SER A 14 -36.44 -4.07 -35.22
C SER A 14 -35.44 -3.26 -34.38
N LEU A 15 -35.73 -3.07 -33.09
CA LEU A 15 -34.71 -2.65 -32.14
C LEU A 15 -33.72 -3.81 -31.99
N ARG A 16 -32.58 -3.70 -32.69
CA ARG A 16 -31.40 -4.47 -32.35
C ARG A 16 -30.90 -3.94 -31.01
N TYR A 17 -30.92 -4.80 -30.01
CA TYR A 17 -30.20 -4.59 -28.75
C TYR A 17 -28.72 -4.39 -29.11
N ARG A 18 -28.27 -3.12 -29.14
CA ARG A 18 -26.83 -2.83 -29.19
C ARG A 18 -26.31 -3.20 -27.81
N GLY A 19 -25.68 -4.37 -27.73
CA GLY A 19 -24.86 -4.73 -26.59
C GLY A 19 -23.94 -3.55 -26.28
N VAL A 20 -24.03 -3.07 -25.05
CA VAL A 20 -23.01 -2.19 -24.49
C VAL A 20 -21.73 -3.02 -24.50
N HIS A 21 -20.90 -2.83 -25.52
CA HIS A 21 -19.51 -3.19 -25.40
C HIS A 21 -18.98 -2.35 -24.25
N MET A 22 -18.84 -2.97 -23.07
CA MET A 22 -17.99 -2.44 -22.03
C MET A 22 -16.60 -2.37 -22.65
N SER A 23 -16.19 -1.18 -23.07
CA SER A 23 -14.82 -0.91 -23.46
C SER A 23 -13.96 -1.26 -22.26
N SER A 24 -13.23 -2.38 -22.37
CA SER A 24 -12.16 -2.76 -21.47
C SER A 24 -11.00 -1.78 -21.69
N GLU A 25 -11.17 -0.54 -21.26
CA GLU A 25 -9.97 0.26 -20.99
C GLU A 25 -9.17 -0.51 -19.94
N PRO A 26 -7.86 -0.72 -20.17
CA PRO A 26 -7.03 -1.39 -19.17
C PRO A 26 -7.20 -0.64 -17.86
N THR A 27 -7.57 -1.36 -16.80
CA THR A 27 -7.81 -0.79 -15.47
C THR A 27 -6.58 0.01 -15.07
N ARG A 28 -6.68 1.34 -15.14
CA ARG A 28 -5.57 2.23 -14.83
C ARG A 28 -5.23 2.04 -13.36
N VAL A 29 -3.99 1.64 -13.08
CA VAL A 29 -3.51 1.54 -11.69
C VAL A 29 -3.61 2.93 -11.07
N ALA A 30 -4.50 3.07 -10.10
CA ALA A 30 -4.81 4.33 -9.45
C ALA A 30 -3.94 4.56 -8.21
N LEU A 31 -3.45 3.49 -7.58
CA LEU A 31 -2.67 3.52 -6.36
C LEU A 31 -1.50 2.52 -6.43
N SER A 32 -0.28 2.98 -6.15
CA SER A 32 0.86 2.11 -5.89
C SER A 32 1.08 2.04 -4.38
N VAL A 33 1.04 0.86 -3.80
CA VAL A 33 1.31 0.62 -2.38
C VAL A 33 2.78 0.23 -2.23
N ILE A 34 3.55 1.06 -1.56
CA ILE A 34 4.96 0.84 -1.21
C ILE A 34 5.00 -0.07 0.02
N LEU A 35 5.64 -1.24 -0.12
CA LEU A 35 5.77 -2.23 0.96
C LEU A 35 7.24 -2.68 1.05
N PRO A 36 8.06 -2.08 1.93
CA PRO A 36 9.36 -2.64 2.26
C PRO A 36 9.18 -3.96 3.05
N VAL A 37 9.99 -4.97 2.73
CA VAL A 37 9.91 -6.30 3.34
C VAL A 37 11.30 -6.76 3.75
N TYR A 38 11.50 -7.00 5.04
CA TYR A 38 12.67 -7.65 5.61
C TYR A 38 12.21 -8.48 6.82
N ASN A 39 12.48 -9.78 6.81
CA ASN A 39 12.10 -10.73 7.86
C ASN A 39 10.71 -10.47 8.50
N ALA A 40 9.67 -10.46 7.66
CA ALA A 40 8.32 -10.03 8.02
C ALA A 40 7.34 -11.19 8.30
N MET A 41 7.77 -12.45 8.23
CA MET A 41 6.95 -13.59 8.61
C MET A 41 6.79 -13.66 10.14
N PRO A 42 5.59 -13.99 10.64
CA PRO A 42 4.40 -14.40 9.90
C PRO A 42 3.47 -13.28 9.40
N TRP A 43 3.71 -12.03 9.81
CA TRP A 43 2.78 -10.91 9.64
C TRP A 43 2.56 -10.49 8.18
N LEU A 44 3.56 -10.69 7.33
CA LEU A 44 3.51 -10.41 5.89
C LEU A 44 2.29 -11.00 5.20
N THR A 45 1.85 -12.18 5.65
CA THR A 45 0.69 -12.88 5.08
C THR A 45 -0.62 -12.10 5.27
N VAL A 46 -0.77 -11.47 6.42
CA VAL A 46 -1.92 -10.67 6.84
C VAL A 46 -1.84 -9.28 6.20
N ALA A 47 -0.67 -8.65 6.16
CA ALA A 47 -0.44 -7.38 5.50
C ALA A 47 -0.83 -7.46 4.01
N LEU A 48 -0.29 -8.43 3.26
CA LEU A 48 -0.58 -8.58 1.83
C LEU A 48 -2.05 -8.90 1.55
N ARG A 49 -2.70 -9.73 2.36
CA ARG A 49 -4.16 -9.94 2.29
C ARG A 49 -4.88 -8.60 2.43
N ASP A 50 -4.54 -7.81 3.44
CA ASP A 50 -5.23 -6.57 3.74
C ASP A 50 -5.06 -5.50 2.68
N MET A 51 -3.94 -5.47 1.98
CA MET A 51 -3.71 -4.60 0.84
C MET A 51 -4.43 -5.10 -0.41
N LEU A 52 -4.27 -6.38 -0.76
CA LEU A 52 -4.82 -6.96 -1.99
C LEU A 52 -6.35 -7.15 -1.97
N LYS A 53 -6.99 -7.08 -0.80
CA LYS A 53 -8.47 -7.10 -0.68
C LYS A 53 -9.13 -5.71 -0.76
N GLN A 54 -8.35 -4.63 -0.69
CA GLN A 54 -8.89 -3.26 -0.60
C GLN A 54 -9.76 -2.90 -1.80
N GLN A 55 -10.86 -2.21 -1.56
CA GLN A 55 -11.71 -1.62 -2.56
C GLN A 55 -11.17 -0.24 -2.94
N LEU A 56 -11.25 0.10 -4.22
CA LEU A 56 -11.05 1.47 -4.71
C LEU A 56 -12.32 1.99 -5.41
N PRO A 57 -12.52 3.32 -5.44
CA PRO A 57 -13.65 3.92 -6.15
C PRO A 57 -13.68 3.55 -7.63
N GLY A 58 -14.87 3.30 -8.17
CA GLY A 58 -15.07 3.05 -9.60
C GLY A 58 -14.42 1.77 -10.15
N GLY A 59 -14.05 0.82 -9.29
CA GLY A 59 -13.36 -0.41 -9.71
C GLY A 59 -11.92 -0.18 -10.18
N ALA A 60 -11.30 0.93 -9.78
CA ALA A 60 -9.90 1.18 -10.03
C ALA A 60 -9.02 0.09 -9.38
N SER A 61 -7.81 -0.11 -9.92
CA SER A 61 -6.86 -1.09 -9.43
C SER A 61 -5.76 -0.46 -8.57
N LEU A 62 -5.16 -1.27 -7.70
CA LEU A 62 -3.88 -0.98 -7.07
C LEU A 62 -2.80 -1.97 -7.50
N GLU A 63 -1.54 -1.56 -7.36
CA GLU A 63 -0.37 -2.44 -7.38
C GLU A 63 0.29 -2.42 -6.00
N VAL A 64 0.66 -3.59 -5.47
CA VAL A 64 1.55 -3.68 -4.32
C VAL A 64 2.97 -3.87 -4.82
N LEU A 65 3.87 -2.98 -4.42
CA LEU A 65 5.30 -3.01 -4.72
C LEU A 65 6.01 -3.56 -3.48
N ALA A 66 6.11 -4.89 -3.40
CA ALA A 66 6.77 -5.58 -2.31
C ALA A 66 8.28 -5.59 -2.56
N ALA A 67 8.99 -4.63 -1.97
CA ALA A 67 10.44 -4.53 -2.06
C ALA A 67 11.10 -5.40 -1.00
N PHE A 68 11.50 -6.61 -1.40
CA PHE A 68 12.21 -7.56 -0.55
C PHE A 68 13.69 -7.17 -0.45
N ASP A 69 14.11 -6.88 0.78
CA ASP A 69 15.44 -6.37 1.11
C ASP A 69 16.28 -7.41 1.87
N GLY A 70 16.26 -8.64 1.37
CA GLY A 70 16.99 -9.76 1.99
C GLY A 70 16.31 -10.31 3.24
N GLY A 71 17.02 -11.19 3.93
CA GLY A 71 16.50 -11.97 5.05
C GLY A 71 16.28 -13.45 4.70
N ASP A 72 15.95 -14.23 5.72
CA ASP A 72 15.98 -15.70 5.70
C ASP A 72 14.80 -16.37 6.43
N ASP A 73 13.83 -15.58 6.91
CA ASP A 73 12.66 -16.07 7.66
C ASP A 73 11.56 -16.73 6.80
N GLY A 74 11.78 -16.83 5.48
CA GLY A 74 10.80 -17.35 4.53
C GLY A 74 9.92 -16.30 3.84
N SER A 75 10.09 -15.01 4.13
CA SER A 75 9.33 -13.91 3.49
C SER A 75 9.41 -13.94 1.96
N LEU A 76 10.61 -14.15 1.38
CA LEU A 76 10.77 -14.28 -0.07
C LEU A 76 10.04 -15.52 -0.61
N GLY A 77 10.14 -16.65 0.10
CA GLY A 77 9.44 -17.88 -0.28
C GLY A 77 7.94 -17.68 -0.34
N PHE A 78 7.38 -16.98 0.64
CA PHE A 78 5.96 -16.62 0.66
C PHE A 78 5.58 -15.68 -0.50
N LEU A 79 6.36 -14.62 -0.75
CA LEU A 79 6.12 -13.68 -1.85
C LEU A 79 6.09 -14.37 -3.21
N LEU A 80 7.04 -15.28 -3.47
CA LEU A 80 7.13 -16.03 -4.72
C LEU A 80 5.98 -17.04 -4.86
N ALA A 81 5.58 -17.70 -3.77
CA ALA A 81 4.41 -18.58 -3.75
C ALA A 81 3.13 -17.79 -4.06
N LEU A 82 2.94 -16.62 -3.44
CA LEU A 82 1.81 -15.74 -3.73
C LEU A 82 1.83 -15.24 -5.17
N ALA A 83 2.98 -14.85 -5.70
CA ALA A 83 3.10 -14.45 -7.10
C ALA A 83 2.67 -15.59 -8.05
N ASN A 84 3.04 -16.83 -7.74
CA ASN A 84 2.59 -18.00 -8.50
C ASN A 84 1.06 -18.18 -8.44
N GLU A 85 0.45 -18.07 -7.26
CA GLU A 85 -1.02 -18.15 -7.09
C GLU A 85 -1.77 -17.02 -7.84
N LEU A 86 -1.18 -15.82 -7.91
CA LEU A 86 -1.77 -14.67 -8.63
C LEU A 86 -1.58 -14.75 -10.16
N GLY A 87 -0.66 -15.58 -10.66
CA GLY A 87 -0.40 -15.80 -12.07
C GLY A 87 -0.08 -14.50 -12.82
N ALA A 88 -0.82 -14.21 -13.90
CA ALA A 88 -0.60 -13.02 -14.74
C ALA A 88 -0.79 -11.66 -14.04
N ARG A 89 -1.26 -11.66 -12.78
CA ARG A 89 -1.40 -10.47 -11.94
C ARG A 89 -0.16 -10.20 -11.08
N ALA A 90 0.86 -11.03 -11.16
CA ALA A 90 2.09 -10.85 -10.40
C ALA A 90 3.38 -10.93 -11.23
N THR A 91 4.43 -10.27 -10.74
CA THR A 91 5.78 -10.31 -11.30
C THR A 91 6.83 -10.50 -10.19
N ASP A 92 7.97 -11.09 -10.56
CA ASP A 92 9.22 -11.10 -9.79
C ASP A 92 10.28 -10.36 -10.61
N GLU A 93 10.69 -9.18 -10.13
CA GLU A 93 11.57 -8.25 -10.83
C GLU A 93 12.88 -8.08 -10.07
N LEU A 94 13.98 -8.47 -10.73
CA LEU A 94 15.33 -8.25 -10.23
C LEU A 94 15.82 -6.86 -10.64
N SER A 95 16.10 -6.01 -9.66
CA SER A 95 16.70 -4.71 -9.90
C SER A 95 18.13 -4.85 -10.41
N THR A 96 18.45 -4.09 -11.46
CA THR A 96 19.81 -3.90 -11.97
C THR A 96 20.48 -2.66 -11.37
N ALA A 97 19.77 -1.87 -10.57
CA ALA A 97 20.33 -0.73 -9.86
C ALA A 97 21.42 -1.23 -8.89
N GLY A 98 22.68 -0.96 -9.24
CA GLY A 98 23.83 -1.37 -8.46
C GLY A 98 23.96 -0.49 -7.22
N GLY A 99 23.69 -1.09 -6.05
CA GLY A 99 23.94 -0.50 -4.73
C GLY A 99 23.05 0.70 -4.40
N ALA A 100 22.28 0.62 -3.32
CA ALA A 100 21.85 1.84 -2.66
C ALA A 100 23.11 2.63 -2.28
N ALA A 101 23.08 3.96 -2.41
CA ALA A 101 24.12 4.78 -1.80
C ALA A 101 24.20 4.40 -0.31
N PRO A 102 25.40 4.26 0.27
CA PRO A 102 25.53 3.95 1.70
C PRO A 102 24.72 4.96 2.50
N ALA A 103 24.01 4.47 3.53
CA ALA A 103 23.14 5.29 4.34
C ALA A 103 23.91 6.54 4.83
N SER A 104 23.42 7.73 4.46
CA SER A 104 23.99 9.00 4.94
C SER A 104 23.52 9.32 6.36
N ASN A 105 22.51 8.62 6.87
CA ASN A 105 21.98 8.81 8.21
C ASN A 105 23.01 8.34 9.26
N PRO A 106 23.55 9.25 10.10
CA PRO A 106 24.53 8.90 11.13
C PRO A 106 24.02 7.87 12.14
N ALA A 107 22.70 7.74 12.32
CA ALA A 107 22.12 6.72 13.17
C ALA A 107 22.27 5.31 12.59
N LEU A 108 22.25 5.18 11.26
CA LEU A 108 22.42 3.89 10.55
C LEU A 108 23.90 3.50 10.37
N LEU A 109 24.83 4.42 10.67
CA LEU A 109 26.26 4.18 10.63
C LEU A 109 26.85 3.77 11.99
N GLN A 110 26.06 3.85 13.05
CA GLN A 110 26.48 3.42 14.38
C GLN A 110 26.43 1.90 14.48
N PRO A 111 27.38 1.27 15.19
CA PRO A 111 27.29 -0.16 15.48
C PRO A 111 26.00 -0.42 16.26
N LEU A 112 25.33 -1.54 15.95
CA LEU A 112 24.16 -1.95 16.69
C LEU A 112 24.51 -2.06 18.18
N ARG A 113 23.59 -1.60 19.03
CA ARG A 113 23.75 -1.65 20.49
C ARG A 113 23.69 -3.08 21.05
N ALA A 114 23.12 -3.99 20.27
CA ALA A 114 23.02 -5.43 20.53
C ALA A 114 23.04 -6.18 19.19
N PRO A 115 23.35 -7.49 19.17
CA PRO A 115 23.22 -8.32 17.96
C PRO A 115 21.79 -8.31 17.42
N GLU A 116 21.60 -8.43 16.10
CA GLU A 116 20.26 -8.53 15.48
C GLU A 116 19.46 -9.75 15.96
N THR A 117 20.13 -10.77 16.49
CA THR A 117 19.52 -11.98 17.04
C THR A 117 19.01 -11.80 18.47
N GLU A 118 19.26 -10.66 19.10
CA GLU A 118 18.85 -10.37 20.48
C GLU A 118 17.76 -9.31 20.48
N ASP A 119 16.59 -9.67 20.98
CA ASP A 119 15.49 -8.73 21.13
C ASP A 119 15.86 -7.64 22.16
N HIS A 120 15.46 -6.41 21.86
CA HIS A 120 15.62 -5.33 22.82
C HIS A 120 14.81 -5.64 24.10
N PRO A 121 15.29 -5.34 25.32
CA PRO A 121 14.58 -5.64 26.57
C PRO A 121 13.16 -5.06 26.68
N SER A 122 12.81 -4.07 25.84
CA SER A 122 11.43 -3.58 25.74
C SER A 122 10.43 -4.63 25.23
N PHE A 123 10.91 -5.70 24.62
CA PHE A 123 10.12 -6.84 24.17
C PHE A 123 9.99 -7.95 25.22
N ASP A 124 10.62 -7.83 26.40
CA ASP A 124 10.48 -8.82 27.48
C ASP A 124 9.02 -8.99 27.95
N ALA A 125 8.25 -7.90 27.88
CA ALA A 125 6.82 -7.88 28.19
C ALA A 125 5.94 -8.13 26.96
N ALA A 126 6.54 -8.40 25.79
CA ALA A 126 5.79 -8.67 24.58
C ALA A 126 4.95 -9.92 24.76
N GLN A 127 3.65 -9.76 24.58
CA GLN A 127 2.75 -10.88 24.45
C GLN A 127 2.55 -11.12 22.97
N PRO A 128 2.56 -12.39 22.50
CA PRO A 128 2.14 -12.71 21.14
C PRO A 128 0.82 -11.99 20.87
N GLY A 129 0.78 -11.18 19.81
CA GLY A 129 -0.43 -10.49 19.40
C GLY A 129 -1.55 -11.49 19.09
N VAL A 130 -2.77 -10.97 18.89
CA VAL A 130 -3.98 -11.74 18.58
C VAL A 130 -3.66 -12.89 17.63
N ASP A 131 -4.08 -14.08 18.01
CA ASP A 131 -3.84 -15.40 17.40
C ASP A 131 -4.34 -15.46 15.94
N GLN A 132 -3.72 -14.70 15.04
CA GLN A 132 -3.93 -14.80 13.60
C GLN A 132 -2.91 -15.81 13.08
N ARG A 133 -3.38 -17.04 12.90
CA ARG A 133 -2.69 -18.05 12.11
C ARG A 133 -2.15 -17.40 10.82
N PRO A 134 -0.86 -17.60 10.48
CA PRO A 134 -0.32 -17.13 9.21
C PRO A 134 -1.12 -17.69 8.04
N LEU A 135 -1.44 -16.86 7.05
CA LEU A 135 -2.21 -17.29 5.88
C LEU A 135 -1.28 -17.94 4.85
N SER A 136 -1.79 -18.94 4.15
CA SER A 136 -1.14 -19.48 2.95
C SER A 136 -1.23 -18.51 1.77
N ALA A 137 -0.32 -18.67 0.81
CA ALA A 137 -0.36 -17.92 -0.45
C ALA A 137 -1.71 -18.06 -1.17
N ALA A 138 -2.31 -19.26 -1.15
CA ALA A 138 -3.61 -19.52 -1.75
C ALA A 138 -4.76 -18.77 -1.04
N GLU A 139 -4.74 -18.70 0.30
CA GLU A 139 -5.72 -17.91 1.07
C GLU A 139 -5.61 -16.40 0.75
N VAL A 140 -4.39 -15.88 0.64
CA VAL A 140 -4.16 -14.47 0.27
C VAL A 140 -4.58 -14.20 -1.18
N ALA A 141 -4.27 -15.10 -2.10
CA ALA A 141 -4.68 -14.98 -3.51
C ALA A 141 -6.20 -15.06 -3.68
N ALA A 142 -6.88 -15.91 -2.91
CA ALA A 142 -8.35 -16.01 -2.92
C ALA A 142 -9.04 -14.76 -2.37
N ALA A 143 -8.42 -14.07 -1.40
CA ALA A 143 -8.92 -12.79 -0.89
C ALA A 143 -8.61 -11.59 -1.82
N SER A 144 -7.66 -11.75 -2.75
CA SER A 144 -7.22 -10.70 -3.66
C SER A 144 -8.29 -10.33 -4.69
N ARG A 145 -8.47 -9.03 -4.92
CA ARG A 145 -9.34 -8.55 -5.99
C ARG A 145 -8.68 -8.77 -7.36
N PRO A 146 -9.44 -9.19 -8.39
CA PRO A 146 -8.89 -9.58 -9.69
C PRO A 146 -8.23 -8.42 -10.47
N GLU A 147 -8.60 -7.18 -10.18
CA GLU A 147 -7.99 -6.00 -10.79
C GLU A 147 -6.63 -5.63 -10.17
N HIS A 148 -6.30 -6.13 -8.98
CA HIS A 148 -5.08 -5.79 -8.25
C HIS A 148 -3.90 -6.67 -8.63
N ARG A 149 -2.71 -6.10 -8.46
CA ARG A 149 -1.44 -6.69 -8.88
C ARG A 149 -0.43 -6.72 -7.74
N LEU A 150 0.47 -7.70 -7.80
CA LEU A 150 1.65 -7.80 -6.93
C LEU A 150 2.91 -7.70 -7.77
N ARG A 151 3.85 -6.85 -7.38
CA ARG A 151 5.18 -6.78 -8.01
C ARG A 151 6.20 -6.99 -6.91
N VAL A 152 6.86 -8.15 -6.95
CA VAL A 152 7.97 -8.46 -6.04
C VAL A 152 9.22 -7.83 -6.64
N LEU A 153 9.83 -6.91 -5.91
CA LEU A 153 11.04 -6.20 -6.32
C LEU A 153 12.17 -6.64 -5.39
N ARG A 154 13.33 -7.00 -5.96
CA ARG A 154 14.48 -7.40 -5.13
C ARG A 154 15.80 -7.07 -5.80
N TYR A 155 16.81 -6.79 -4.98
CA TYR A 155 18.17 -6.65 -5.47
C TYR A 155 18.73 -8.01 -5.90
N ARG A 156 19.54 -8.01 -6.97
CA ARG A 156 20.08 -9.23 -7.58
C ARG A 156 20.95 -10.06 -6.63
N ASP A 157 21.69 -9.41 -5.75
CA ASP A 157 22.59 -10.08 -4.80
C ASP A 157 21.89 -10.51 -3.50
N GLY A 158 20.62 -10.15 -3.31
CA GLY A 158 19.83 -10.52 -2.12
C GLY A 158 20.30 -9.88 -0.81
N ALA A 159 21.22 -8.93 -0.85
CA ALA A 159 21.75 -8.29 0.36
C ALA A 159 20.76 -7.26 0.94
N ASN A 160 20.63 -7.25 2.27
CA ASN A 160 19.91 -6.23 3.03
C ASN A 160 20.62 -4.87 2.91
N ARG A 161 19.85 -3.82 2.59
CA ARG A 161 20.33 -2.44 2.42
C ARG A 161 19.58 -1.44 3.32
N GLY A 162 18.69 -1.93 4.15
CA GLY A 162 17.83 -1.17 5.03
C GLY A 162 16.53 -0.72 4.36
N GLN A 163 15.53 -0.45 5.21
CA GLN A 163 14.18 -0.02 4.82
C GLN A 163 14.18 1.15 3.83
N GLY A 164 15.08 2.13 4.00
CA GLY A 164 15.18 3.27 3.07
C GLY A 164 15.54 2.85 1.64
N ALA A 165 16.45 1.89 1.46
CA ALA A 165 16.78 1.36 0.14
C ALA A 165 15.61 0.58 -0.47
N ALA A 166 14.92 -0.24 0.33
CA ALA A 166 13.73 -0.97 -0.09
C ALA A 166 12.60 -0.02 -0.54
N MET A 167 12.35 1.04 0.23
CA MET A 167 11.38 2.08 -0.10
C MET A 167 11.76 2.81 -1.39
N SER A 168 13.02 3.22 -1.54
CA SER A 168 13.51 3.88 -2.76
C SER A 168 13.40 2.98 -3.99
N LEU A 169 13.66 1.67 -3.85
CA LEU A 169 13.46 0.70 -4.91
C LEU A 169 11.99 0.64 -5.35
N ALA A 170 11.07 0.52 -4.39
CA ALA A 170 9.64 0.50 -4.69
C ALA A 170 9.15 1.83 -5.30
N LEU A 171 9.57 2.98 -4.75
CA LEU A 171 9.21 4.31 -5.27
C LEU A 171 9.66 4.50 -6.73
N ALA A 172 10.87 4.05 -7.07
CA ALA A 172 11.39 4.10 -8.44
C ALA A 172 10.55 3.27 -9.44
N HIS A 173 9.85 2.24 -8.95
CA HIS A 173 8.99 1.37 -9.76
C HIS A 173 7.51 1.80 -9.74
N ALA A 174 7.13 2.77 -8.90
CA ALA A 174 5.76 3.22 -8.72
C ALA A 174 5.26 4.09 -9.87
N ARG A 175 4.16 3.68 -10.50
CA ARG A 175 3.64 4.33 -11.71
C ARG A 175 2.31 5.05 -11.50
N ALA A 176 1.59 4.73 -10.42
CA ALA A 176 0.29 5.31 -10.14
C ALA A 176 0.39 6.80 -9.78
N PRO A 177 -0.68 7.59 -10.01
CA PRO A 177 -0.72 8.99 -9.60
C PRO A 177 -0.75 9.18 -8.08
N LEU A 178 -1.12 8.14 -7.32
CA LEU A 178 -1.20 8.13 -5.87
C LEU A 178 -0.31 7.04 -5.30
N LEU A 179 0.28 7.32 -4.14
CA LEU A 179 1.14 6.40 -3.41
C LEU A 179 0.53 6.14 -2.04
N ALA A 180 0.46 4.88 -1.61
CA ALA A 180 0.29 4.54 -0.20
C ALA A 180 1.58 3.91 0.32
N GLN A 181 1.83 4.00 1.62
CA GLN A 181 2.84 3.17 2.27
C GLN A 181 2.17 2.25 3.29
N MET A 182 2.71 1.05 3.44
CA MET A 182 2.37 0.09 4.47
C MET A 182 3.67 -0.51 5.00
N GLU A 183 3.72 -0.85 6.29
CA GLU A 183 4.77 -1.74 6.80
C GLU A 183 4.35 -3.20 6.63
N SER A 184 5.33 -4.10 6.55
CA SER A 184 5.11 -5.52 6.25
C SER A 184 4.55 -6.32 7.43
N ASP A 185 4.44 -5.70 8.59
CA ASP A 185 3.85 -6.22 9.83
C ASP A 185 2.54 -5.51 10.24
N ASP A 186 2.07 -4.53 9.46
CA ASP A 186 0.84 -3.77 9.75
C ASP A 186 -0.44 -4.43 9.19
N GLU A 187 -1.57 -4.15 9.85
CA GLU A 187 -2.91 -4.54 9.40
C GLU A 187 -3.70 -3.36 8.81
N ARG A 188 -4.57 -3.66 7.83
CA ARG A 188 -5.58 -2.73 7.32
C ARG A 188 -6.90 -3.47 7.13
N ARG A 189 -7.50 -3.85 8.26
CA ARG A 189 -8.63 -4.80 8.30
C ARG A 189 -9.84 -4.38 7.44
N PRO A 190 -10.33 -3.12 7.48
CA PRO A 190 -11.51 -2.73 6.70
C PRO A 190 -11.20 -2.76 5.21
N ALA A 191 -11.98 -3.50 4.43
CA ALA A 191 -11.78 -3.63 3.00
C ALA A 191 -12.07 -2.34 2.21
N ASP A 192 -12.68 -1.33 2.82
CA ASP A 192 -13.01 -0.04 2.22
C ASP A 192 -12.14 1.11 2.74
N ALA A 193 -11.07 0.82 3.50
CA ALA A 193 -10.20 1.84 4.10
C ALA A 193 -9.56 2.75 3.04
N PHE A 194 -8.95 2.18 2.00
CA PHE A 194 -8.39 2.99 0.91
C PHE A 194 -9.47 3.75 0.13
N ALA A 195 -10.65 3.16 -0.10
CA ALA A 195 -11.75 3.88 -0.75
C ALA A 195 -12.17 5.14 0.03
N ARG A 196 -12.27 5.06 1.36
CA ARG A 196 -12.60 6.21 2.23
C ARG A 196 -11.53 7.28 2.18
N MET A 197 -10.26 6.89 2.29
CA MET A 197 -9.13 7.82 2.21
C MET A 197 -9.07 8.53 0.85
N LEU A 198 -9.22 7.77 -0.24
CA LEU A 198 -9.25 8.32 -1.60
C LEU A 198 -10.41 9.30 -1.79
N ALA A 199 -11.60 8.99 -1.25
CA ALA A 199 -12.74 9.90 -1.30
C ALA A 199 -12.46 11.21 -0.54
N ALA A 200 -11.82 11.14 0.62
CA ALA A 200 -11.42 12.33 1.38
C ALA A 200 -10.39 13.19 0.61
N LEU A 201 -9.37 12.57 0.03
CA LEU A 201 -8.35 13.26 -0.78
C LEU A 201 -8.94 13.85 -2.07
N GLN A 202 -9.92 13.19 -2.69
CA GLN A 202 -10.65 13.71 -3.85
C GLN A 202 -11.53 14.91 -3.51
N ALA A 203 -12.18 14.89 -2.34
CA ALA A 203 -12.98 16.00 -1.85
C ALA A 203 -12.14 17.25 -1.50
N GLN A 204 -10.82 17.10 -1.36
CA GLN A 204 -9.89 18.16 -1.00
C GLN A 204 -8.75 18.27 -2.02
N PRO A 205 -8.98 18.90 -3.19
CA PRO A 205 -8.00 18.94 -4.27
C PRO A 205 -6.67 19.62 -3.91
N THR A 206 -6.67 20.49 -2.90
CA THR A 206 -5.49 21.21 -2.40
C THR A 206 -4.64 20.40 -1.42
N TRP A 207 -5.11 19.25 -0.95
CA TRP A 207 -4.33 18.39 -0.06
C TRP A 207 -3.34 17.55 -0.85
N ASP A 208 -2.10 17.50 -0.36
CA ASP A 208 -1.04 16.64 -0.90
C ASP A 208 -1.17 15.19 -0.44
N ALA A 209 -1.79 14.96 0.71
CA ALA A 209 -1.94 13.66 1.32
C ALA A 209 -3.17 13.58 2.23
N VAL A 210 -3.52 12.36 2.61
CA VAL A 210 -4.49 12.04 3.65
C VAL A 210 -3.94 10.90 4.49
N SER A 211 -4.11 10.96 5.81
CA SER A 211 -3.81 9.86 6.74
C SER A 211 -5.09 9.33 7.37
N CYS A 212 -5.01 8.15 7.97
CA CYS A 212 -6.06 7.61 8.83
C CYS A 212 -5.56 7.47 10.27
N GLN A 213 -6.51 7.31 11.20
CA GLN A 213 -6.18 6.95 12.57
C GLN A 213 -5.58 5.54 12.63
N ALA A 214 -4.71 5.31 13.62
CA ALA A 214 -4.07 4.03 13.88
C ALA A 214 -4.58 3.39 15.18
N GLU A 215 -4.49 2.07 15.25
CA GLU A 215 -4.76 1.30 16.47
C GLU A 215 -3.54 0.44 16.75
N LEU A 216 -3.11 0.40 18.01
CA LEU A 216 -2.01 -0.48 18.41
C LEU A 216 -2.50 -1.92 18.51
N VAL A 217 -1.70 -2.85 17.97
CA VAL A 217 -1.89 -4.28 18.13
C VAL A 217 -0.87 -4.88 19.10
N GLY A 218 -1.22 -6.02 19.68
CA GLY A 218 -0.36 -6.76 20.60
C GLY A 218 -0.56 -6.37 22.06
N TRP A 219 0.54 -6.15 22.77
CA TRP A 219 0.54 -5.89 24.21
C TRP A 219 0.49 -4.40 24.56
N PRO A 220 0.08 -4.05 25.79
CA PRO A 220 0.06 -2.66 26.26
C PRO A 220 1.45 -2.01 26.23
N ARG A 221 1.49 -0.77 25.73
CA ARG A 221 2.71 0.05 25.62
C ARG A 221 2.36 1.50 25.96
N PRO A 222 2.36 1.90 27.24
CA PRO A 222 1.78 3.18 27.69
C PRO A 222 2.31 4.44 26.98
N GLY A 223 3.60 4.45 26.60
CA GLY A 223 4.18 5.56 25.83
C GLY A 223 3.64 5.61 24.40
N MET A 224 3.58 4.46 23.72
CA MET A 224 3.01 4.36 22.38
C MET A 224 1.51 4.62 22.38
N GLU A 225 0.78 4.19 23.41
CA GLU A 225 -0.66 4.45 23.56
C GLU A 225 -0.95 5.95 23.65
N GLN A 226 -0.15 6.69 24.44
CA GLN A 226 -0.26 8.15 24.52
C GLN A 226 0.08 8.81 23.19
N TYR A 227 1.14 8.35 22.52
CA TYR A 227 1.52 8.87 21.20
C TYR A 227 0.41 8.64 20.16
N VAL A 228 -0.15 7.43 20.08
CA VAL A 228 -1.24 7.11 19.14
C VAL A 228 -2.51 7.87 19.49
N ALA A 229 -2.85 8.02 20.78
CA ALA A 229 -3.99 8.83 21.20
C ALA A 229 -3.83 10.31 20.81
N TRP A 230 -2.63 10.87 21.00
CA TRP A 230 -2.31 12.22 20.56
C TRP A 230 -2.39 12.36 19.04
N GLN A 231 -1.74 11.47 18.28
CA GLN A 231 -1.75 11.49 16.81
C GLN A 231 -3.19 11.37 16.27
N ASN A 232 -3.98 10.46 16.81
CA ASN A 232 -5.38 10.25 16.40
C ASN A 232 -6.29 11.44 16.72
N SER A 233 -5.85 12.39 17.57
CA SER A 233 -6.58 13.63 17.84
C SER A 233 -6.33 14.74 16.81
N LEU A 234 -5.31 14.58 15.95
CA LEU A 234 -4.97 15.54 14.89
C LEU A 234 -5.79 15.23 13.64
N LEU A 235 -6.92 15.93 13.46
CA LEU A 235 -7.91 15.65 12.42
C LEU A 235 -7.97 16.71 11.31
N SER A 236 -7.15 17.77 11.40
CA SER A 236 -7.06 18.83 10.38
C SER A 236 -5.61 19.15 9.98
N PRO A 237 -5.39 19.72 8.78
CA PRO A 237 -4.08 20.17 8.34
C PRO A 237 -3.42 21.14 9.34
N GLU A 238 -4.18 22.05 9.94
CA GLU A 238 -3.68 23.04 10.91
C GLU A 238 -3.20 22.35 12.20
N GLN A 239 -3.94 21.35 12.68
CA GLN A 239 -3.56 20.56 13.86
C GLN A 239 -2.31 19.74 13.59
N MET A 240 -2.23 19.07 12.43
CA MET A 240 -1.03 18.33 12.02
C MET A 240 0.18 19.26 11.85
N ALA A 241 -0.05 20.43 11.26
CA ALA A 241 0.98 21.46 11.08
C ALA A 241 1.51 21.95 12.42
N ALA A 242 0.66 22.21 13.42
CA ALA A 242 1.11 22.56 14.76
C ALA A 242 1.83 21.38 15.45
N GLY A 243 1.32 20.17 15.27
CA GLY A 243 1.85 18.95 15.88
C GLY A 243 3.25 18.56 15.43
N ARG A 244 3.70 18.98 14.24
CA ARG A 244 5.05 18.69 13.71
C ARG A 244 6.22 19.10 14.60
N PHE A 245 5.99 20.02 15.55
CA PHE A 245 7.00 20.48 16.50
C PHE A 245 6.99 19.71 17.83
N VAL A 246 6.05 18.78 17.99
CA VAL A 246 5.92 17.93 19.18
C VAL A 246 6.50 16.56 18.89
N GLU A 247 5.99 15.89 17.86
CA GLU A 247 6.39 14.56 17.41
C GLU A 247 5.89 14.35 15.97
N ILE A 248 6.02 13.14 15.39
CA ILE A 248 5.46 12.79 14.07
C ILE A 248 3.91 12.84 14.07
N PRO A 249 3.29 13.83 13.39
CA PRO A 249 1.84 14.06 13.47
C PRO A 249 1.01 13.13 12.56
N ALA A 250 1.65 12.41 11.65
CA ALA A 250 1.06 11.33 10.88
C ALA A 250 2.14 10.31 10.49
N LEU A 251 1.87 9.05 10.82
CA LEU A 251 2.68 7.92 10.40
C LEU A 251 2.53 7.68 8.90
N HIS A 252 3.63 7.50 8.18
CA HIS A 252 3.59 7.30 6.72
C HIS A 252 2.79 6.05 6.32
N GLN A 253 2.80 5.00 7.16
CA GLN A 253 2.04 3.75 6.93
C GLN A 253 0.53 3.93 7.03
N THR A 254 0.07 5.08 7.51
CA THR A 254 -1.36 5.43 7.58
C THR A 254 -1.83 6.28 6.40
N ALA A 255 -0.94 6.63 5.47
CA ALA A 255 -1.18 7.72 4.53
C ALA A 255 -1.26 7.30 3.05
N ILE A 256 -2.04 8.08 2.30
CA ILE A 256 -2.02 8.13 0.84
C ILE A 256 -1.57 9.52 0.42
N PHE A 257 -0.60 9.58 -0.49
CA PHE A 257 0.02 10.79 -1.01
C PHE A 257 -0.25 10.96 -2.50
N ARG A 258 -0.32 12.20 -2.96
CA ARG A 258 -0.14 12.54 -4.37
C ARG A 258 1.31 12.30 -4.75
N ARG A 259 1.54 11.53 -5.82
CA ARG A 259 2.92 11.21 -6.24
C ARG A 259 3.73 12.45 -6.58
N GLU A 260 3.11 13.49 -7.14
CA GLU A 260 3.83 14.73 -7.46
C GLU A 260 4.32 15.46 -6.22
N ALA A 261 3.56 15.47 -5.12
CA ALA A 261 4.02 16.04 -3.85
C ALA A 261 5.22 15.26 -3.28
N VAL A 262 5.20 13.93 -3.36
CA VAL A 262 6.35 13.10 -2.97
C VAL A 262 7.58 13.42 -3.84
N LYS A 263 7.40 13.57 -5.15
CA LYS A 263 8.50 13.93 -6.06
C LYS A 263 9.09 15.31 -5.74
N GLU A 264 8.26 16.27 -5.37
CA GLU A 264 8.71 17.62 -4.98
C GLU A 264 9.58 17.59 -3.72
N VAL A 265 9.18 16.80 -2.71
CA VAL A 265 9.97 16.59 -1.48
C VAL A 265 11.30 15.89 -1.77
N LEU A 266 11.30 14.84 -2.60
CA LEU A 266 12.52 14.12 -2.96
C LEU A 266 13.49 15.00 -3.77
N ALA A 267 12.96 15.84 -4.67
CA ALA A 267 13.76 16.77 -5.47
C ALA A 267 14.45 17.84 -4.61
N THR A 268 13.84 18.26 -3.50
CA THR A 268 14.40 19.23 -2.56
C THR A 268 15.34 18.62 -1.52
N SER A 269 15.20 17.31 -1.26
CA SER A 269 15.97 16.61 -0.22
C SER A 269 17.28 15.97 -0.72
N GLY A 270 17.57 16.04 -2.03
CA GLY A 270 18.82 15.55 -2.62
C GLY A 270 18.83 14.06 -2.98
N GLY A 271 17.65 13.41 -3.06
CA GLY A 271 17.50 11.98 -3.37
C GLY A 271 17.00 11.19 -2.18
#